data_AF-A0A942JAY5-F1
#
_entry.id   AF-A0A942JAY5-F1
#
_cell.length_a   1.000
_cell.length_b   1.000
_cell.length_c   1.000
_cell.angle_alpha   90.00
_cell.angle_beta   90.00
_cell.angle_gamma   90.00
#
_symmetry.space_group_name_H-M   'P 1'
#
loop_
_entity.id
_entity.type
_entity.pdbx_description
1 polymer ?
#
loop_
_entity_poly.entity_id
_entity_poly.type
_entity_poly.pdbx_seq_one_letter_code
_entity_poly.pdbx_strand_id
1 'polypeptide(L)'
;MVERFSPHDAGFDAAILAHEAALRAGEPGYLDPTTGALVFTAAYLAARGECCGSGCRHCPYGAGERVDCCETFCDGCPFTALDQQ
;
A
#
# COMPACT_ATOMS: atom_id res chain seq x y z
N MET A 1 15.46 -6.66 -9.19
CA MET A 1 15.03 -5.82 -8.06
C MET A 1 13.88 -4.99 -8.60
N VAL A 2 12.63 -5.30 -8.26
CA VAL A 2 11.48 -4.57 -8.81
C VAL A 2 11.34 -3.32 -7.96
N GLU A 3 11.78 -2.19 -8.48
CA GLU A 3 11.74 -0.90 -7.80
C GLU A 3 10.28 -0.49 -7.54
N ARG A 4 10.02 0.17 -6.40
CA ARG A 4 8.70 0.79 -6.15
C ARG A 4 8.50 1.81 -7.26
N PHE A 5 7.52 1.51 -8.11
CA PHE A 5 7.16 2.31 -9.27
C PHE A 5 7.05 3.79 -8.90
N SER A 6 7.87 4.61 -9.55
CA SER A 6 8.01 6.02 -9.27
C SER A 6 6.96 6.82 -10.05
N PRO A 7 6.50 7.97 -9.53
CA PRO A 7 5.55 8.83 -10.23
C PRO A 7 6.10 9.44 -11.52
N HIS A 8 7.41 9.32 -11.77
CA HIS A 8 8.09 9.80 -12.98
C HIS A 8 8.28 8.71 -14.04
N ASP A 9 7.87 7.47 -13.78
CA ASP A 9 8.00 6.39 -14.75
C ASP A 9 7.00 6.57 -15.92
N ALA A 10 7.45 6.24 -17.13
CA ALA A 10 6.60 6.29 -18.31
C ALA A 10 5.42 5.31 -18.13
N GLY A 11 4.20 5.86 -18.23
CA GLY A 11 2.97 5.09 -18.05
C GLY A 11 2.47 5.01 -16.60
N PHE A 12 2.97 5.87 -15.71
CA PHE A 12 2.42 6.00 -14.35
C PHE A 12 0.91 6.25 -14.37
N ASP A 13 0.44 7.24 -15.13
CA ASP A 13 -0.98 7.58 -15.23
C ASP A 13 -1.83 6.40 -15.73
N ALA A 14 -1.34 5.67 -16.72
CA ALA A 14 -2.03 4.52 -17.28
C ALA A 14 -2.12 3.37 -16.26
N ALA A 15 -1.07 3.17 -15.46
CA ALA A 15 -1.06 2.21 -14.38
C ALA A 15 -2.01 2.60 -13.23
N ILE A 16 -2.12 3.89 -12.90
CA ILE A 16 -3.09 4.38 -11.91
C ILE A 16 -4.52 4.18 -12.41
N LEU A 17 -4.81 4.54 -13.65
CA LEU A 17 -6.14 4.37 -14.22
C LEU A 17 -6.56 2.89 -14.26
N ALA A 18 -5.65 2.00 -14.68
CA ALA A 18 -5.90 0.56 -14.68
C ALA A 18 -6.07 0.01 -13.25
N HIS A 19 -5.30 0.52 -12.29
CA HIS A 19 -5.46 0.20 -10.88
C HIS A 19 -6.84 0.59 -10.35
N GLU A 20 -7.28 1.83 -10.59
CA GLU A 20 -8.60 2.32 -10.18
C GLU A 20 -9.73 1.50 -10.82
N ALA A 21 -9.58 1.12 -12.10
CA ALA A 21 -10.53 0.25 -12.78
C ALA A 21 -10.63 -1.13 -12.10
N ALA A 22 -9.49 -1.74 -11.77
CA ALA A 22 -9.47 -3.02 -11.05
C ALA A 22 -10.08 -2.92 -9.65
N LEU A 23 -9.83 -1.82 -8.92
CA LEU A 23 -10.48 -1.57 -7.62
C LEU A 23 -12.00 -1.48 -7.74
N ARG A 24 -12.51 -0.76 -8.75
CA ARG A 24 -13.95 -0.64 -9.00
C ARG A 24 -14.58 -1.97 -9.43
N ALA A 25 -13.83 -2.79 -10.17
CA ALA A 25 -14.25 -4.13 -10.58
C ALA A 25 -14.15 -5.16 -9.45
N GLY A 26 -13.43 -4.87 -8.36
CA GLY A 26 -13.15 -5.84 -7.28
C GLY A 26 -12.09 -6.88 -7.67
N GLU A 27 -11.29 -6.60 -8.69
CA GLU A 27 -10.27 -7.52 -9.17
C GLU A 27 -8.99 -7.44 -8.29
N PRO A 28 -8.32 -8.59 -8.05
CA PRO A 28 -7.14 -8.63 -7.19
C PRO A 28 -5.90 -7.98 -7.82
N GLY A 29 -5.91 -7.73 -9.13
CA GLY A 29 -4.79 -7.15 -9.87
C GLY A 29 -5.22 -6.63 -11.23
N TYR A 30 -4.30 -5.95 -11.91
CA TYR A 30 -4.45 -5.43 -13.26
C TYR A 30 -3.20 -5.71 -14.10
N LEU A 31 -3.35 -5.71 -15.42
CA LEU A 31 -2.23 -5.78 -16.34
C LEU A 31 -1.71 -4.37 -16.60
N ASP A 32 -0.42 -4.17 -16.39
CA ASP A 32 0.22 -2.90 -16.69
C ASP A 32 0.27 -2.67 -18.20
N PRO A 33 -0.30 -1.54 -18.69
CA PRO A 33 -0.41 -1.30 -20.14
C PRO A 33 0.95 -1.02 -20.81
N THR A 34 1.97 -0.65 -20.04
CA THR A 34 3.31 -0.33 -20.55
C THR A 34 4.21 -1.55 -20.61
N THR A 35 4.20 -2.38 -19.55
CA THR A 35 5.11 -3.50 -19.36
C THR A 35 4.45 -4.86 -19.58
N GLY A 36 3.12 -4.93 -19.61
CA GLY A 36 2.36 -6.18 -19.69
C GLY A 36 2.43 -7.03 -18.41
N ALA A 37 3.04 -6.52 -17.34
CA ALA A 37 3.19 -7.25 -16.09
C ALA A 37 1.89 -7.27 -15.29
N LEU A 38 1.61 -8.38 -14.60
CA LEU A 38 0.51 -8.47 -13.64
C LEU A 38 0.89 -7.74 -12.34
N VAL A 39 0.10 -6.74 -11.97
CA VAL A 39 0.28 -5.92 -10.77
C VAL A 39 -0.90 -6.11 -9.83
N PHE A 40 -0.63 -6.48 -8.58
CA PHE A 40 -1.68 -6.60 -7.57
C PHE A 40 -2.20 -5.23 -7.10
N THR A 41 -3.50 -5.15 -6.82
CA THR A 41 -4.13 -3.93 -6.30
C THR A 41 -3.76 -3.71 -4.83
N ALA A 42 -3.78 -2.44 -4.39
CA ALA A 42 -3.61 -2.09 -2.98
C ALA A 42 -4.61 -2.82 -2.07
N ALA A 43 -5.86 -2.98 -2.51
CA ALA A 43 -6.89 -3.66 -1.74
C ALA A 43 -6.56 -5.15 -1.49
N TYR A 44 -6.08 -5.86 -2.51
CA TYR A 44 -5.63 -7.24 -2.37
C TYR A 44 -4.44 -7.36 -1.41
N LEU A 45 -3.47 -6.46 -1.54
CA LEU A 45 -2.30 -6.43 -0.65
C LEU A 45 -2.69 -6.06 0.79
N ALA A 46 -3.64 -5.15 0.98
CA ALA A 46 -4.17 -4.77 2.29
C ALA A 46 -4.91 -5.94 2.96
N ALA A 47 -5.73 -6.68 2.20
CA ALA A 47 -6.44 -7.85 2.69
C ALA A 47 -5.50 -8.97 3.18
N ARG A 48 -4.29 -9.06 2.62
CA ARG A 48 -3.26 -10.00 3.06
C ARG A 48 -2.72 -9.70 4.47
N GLY A 49 -2.81 -8.46 4.93
CA GLY A 49 -2.41 -8.07 6.29
C GLY A 49 -0.91 -7.89 6.52
N GLU A 50 -0.04 -8.28 5.57
CA GLU A 50 1.42 -8.20 5.74
C GLU A 50 2.17 -7.82 4.45
N CYS A 51 3.32 -7.15 4.60
CA CYS A 51 4.22 -6.86 3.49
C CYS A 51 4.99 -8.12 3.07
N CYS A 52 4.77 -8.58 1.85
CA CYS A 52 5.46 -9.74 1.30
C CYS A 52 6.91 -9.49 0.82
N GLY A 53 7.46 -8.29 1.03
CA GLY A 53 8.84 -7.93 0.64
C GLY A 53 9.12 -7.91 -0.88
N SER A 54 8.10 -8.11 -1.72
CA SER A 54 8.28 -8.29 -3.17
C SER A 54 8.37 -6.99 -3.98
N GLY A 55 8.40 -5.82 -3.31
CA GLY A 55 8.50 -4.52 -3.98
C GLY A 55 7.24 -4.14 -4.77
N CYS A 56 6.04 -4.54 -4.32
CA CYS A 56 4.80 -4.23 -5.03
C CYS A 56 4.57 -2.71 -5.11
N ARG A 57 4.13 -2.22 -6.28
CA ARG A 57 3.94 -0.80 -6.59
C ARG A 57 2.97 -0.10 -5.64
N HIS A 58 1.88 -0.78 -5.32
CA HIS A 58 0.78 -0.28 -4.50
C HIS A 58 0.75 -0.90 -3.10
N CYS A 59 1.90 -1.35 -2.59
CA CYS A 59 1.95 -1.96 -1.27
C CYS A 59 1.60 -0.91 -0.20
N PRO A 60 0.47 -1.05 0.53
CA PRO A 60 0.11 -0.14 1.61
C PRO A 60 1.12 -0.23 2.76
N TYR A 61 1.78 -1.39 2.90
CA TYR A 61 2.87 -1.62 3.84
C TYR A 61 4.20 -1.17 3.22
N GLY A 62 4.45 0.13 3.26
CA GLY A 62 5.75 0.72 2.92
C GLY A 62 6.57 0.97 4.17
N ALA A 63 7.80 0.44 4.20
CA ALA A 63 8.89 0.78 5.12
C ALA A 63 8.44 1.24 6.53
N GLY A 64 7.95 0.29 7.33
CA GLY A 64 8.18 0.31 8.78
C GLY A 64 7.74 1.52 9.58
N GLU A 65 6.52 2.02 9.40
CA GLU A 65 5.89 2.77 10.49
C GLU A 65 4.41 2.37 10.62
N ARG A 66 4.17 1.28 11.36
CA ARG A 66 3.04 1.37 12.28
C ARG A 66 3.44 2.47 13.25
N VAL A 67 2.73 3.59 13.23
CA VAL A 67 2.64 4.41 14.45
C VAL A 67 1.75 3.65 15.43
N ASP A 68 2.27 2.54 15.94
CA ASP A 68 1.86 2.08 17.25
C ASP A 68 2.10 3.24 18.20
N CYS A 69 1.16 3.45 19.11
CA CYS A 69 1.10 4.54 20.08
C CYS A 69 2.25 4.51 21.13
N CYS A 70 3.46 4.10 20.75
CA CYS A 70 4.54 3.79 21.69
C CYS A 70 5.88 4.46 21.36
N GLU A 71 6.19 4.82 20.10
CA GLU A 71 7.62 4.84 19.77
C GLU A 71 8.27 6.22 19.61
N THR A 72 7.57 7.38 19.55
CA THR A 72 8.33 8.66 19.40
C THR A 72 7.79 9.94 20.04
N PHE A 73 6.54 10.08 20.49
CA PHE A 73 6.18 11.25 21.31
C PHE A 73 4.96 10.97 22.21
N CYS A 74 5.21 10.57 23.46
CA CYS A 74 4.18 10.31 24.48
C CYS A 74 3.70 11.57 25.24
N ASP A 75 4.20 12.77 24.94
CA ASP A 75 3.93 13.97 25.76
C ASP A 75 2.60 14.68 25.47
N GLY A 76 1.58 13.95 24.97
CA GLY A 76 0.31 14.59 24.64
C GLY A 76 -0.78 13.71 24.04
N CYS A 77 -0.86 12.43 24.41
CA CYS A 77 -2.02 11.63 24.01
C CYS A 77 -3.28 12.09 24.78
N PRO A 78 -4.32 12.61 24.12
CA PRO A 78 -5.55 13.05 24.79
C PRO A 78 -6.49 11.89 25.17
N PHE A 79 -6.05 10.63 25.08
CA PHE A 79 -6.92 9.45 25.13
C PHE A 79 -6.61 8.43 26.24
N THR A 80 -5.77 8.73 27.21
CA THR A 80 -5.54 7.83 28.37
C THR A 80 -6.43 8.21 29.56
N ALA A 81 -7.65 7.68 29.59
CA ALA A 81 -8.41 7.56 30.83
C ALA A 81 -9.51 6.49 30.77
N LEU A 82 -9.19 5.25 30.38
CA LEU A 82 -9.90 4.09 30.96
C LEU A 82 -9.17 2.79 30.66
N ASP A 83 -9.07 1.97 31.70
CA ASP A 83 -8.76 0.54 31.69
C ASP A 83 -7.27 0.14 31.76
N GLN A 84 -6.75 0.26 32.99
CA GLN A 84 -5.67 -0.59 33.51
C GLN A 84 -6.30 -1.47 34.60
N GLN A 85 -6.54 -2.76 34.32
CA GLN A 85 -6.67 -3.80 35.34
C GLN A 85 -5.53 -4.80 35.15
#